data_AF-A0A952K840-F1
#
_entry.id   AF-A0A952K840-F1
#
_cell.length_a   1.000
_cell.length_b   1.000
_cell.length_c   1.000
_cell.angle_alpha   90.00
_cell.angle_beta   90.00
_cell.angle_gamma   90.00
#
_symmetry.space_group_name_H-M   'P 1'
#
loop_
_entity.id
_entity.type
_entity.pdbx_description
1 polymer ?
#
loop_
_entity_poly.entity_id
_entity_poly.type
_entity_poly.pdbx_seq_one_letter_code
_entity_poly.pdbx_strand_id
1 'polypeptide(L)'
;MNNSHDPLTVLHGDELPVQPDPAFAARLRARLESAANLFEAQPNRTQGVVMSGTDTAIAELNEPAASVASAPPRSAALPYLAVANAREANAWYIETFGAALVGDMYEMDDGRIGHAELQIG
;
A
#
# COMPACT_ATOMS: atom_id res chain seq x y z
N MET A 1 -11.76 -35.40 -1.84
CA MET A 1 -11.28 -35.37 -0.44
C MET A 1 -10.85 -33.94 -0.18
N ASN A 2 -11.60 -33.22 0.65
CA ASN A 2 -11.42 -31.80 0.90
C ASN A 2 -10.18 -31.62 1.79
N ASN A 3 -9.15 -30.93 1.31
CA ASN A 3 -7.94 -30.62 2.08
C ASN A 3 -8.27 -29.60 3.17
N SER A 4 -8.90 -30.07 4.24
CA SER A 4 -9.42 -29.26 5.36
C SER A 4 -8.33 -28.56 6.19
N HIS A 5 -7.05 -28.66 5.82
CA HIS A 5 -5.92 -28.21 6.61
C HIS A 5 -4.88 -27.38 5.85
N ASP A 6 -5.09 -27.08 4.56
CA ASP A 6 -4.17 -26.20 3.84
C ASP A 6 -4.61 -24.73 3.99
N PRO A 7 -3.86 -23.90 4.74
CA PRO A 7 -4.22 -22.50 4.99
C PRO A 7 -4.16 -21.64 3.71
N LEU A 8 -3.53 -22.12 2.64
CA LEU A 8 -3.40 -21.41 1.36
C LEU A 8 -4.47 -21.82 0.34
N THR A 9 -5.34 -22.79 0.66
CA THR A 9 -6.44 -23.23 -0.22
C THR A 9 -7.35 -22.07 -0.66
N VAL A 10 -7.53 -21.03 0.16
CA VAL A 10 -8.34 -19.84 -0.19
C VAL A 10 -7.75 -19.01 -1.34
N LEU A 11 -6.43 -19.05 -1.54
CA LEU A 11 -5.73 -18.31 -2.60
C LEU A 11 -5.78 -19.01 -3.96
N HIS A 12 -6.24 -20.27 -3.99
CA HIS A 12 -6.42 -21.04 -5.22
C HIS A 12 -7.79 -20.81 -5.87
N GLY A 13 -8.64 -19.97 -5.30
CA GLY A 13 -9.92 -19.61 -5.89
C GLY A 13 -9.72 -18.70 -7.10
N ASP A 14 -10.43 -18.99 -8.20
CA ASP A 14 -10.57 -18.12 -9.37
C ASP A 14 -11.46 -16.89 -9.07
N GLU A 15 -11.23 -16.23 -7.94
CA GLU A 15 -12.01 -15.05 -7.54
C GLU A 15 -11.70 -13.90 -8.47
N LEU A 16 -12.69 -13.58 -9.30
CA LEU A 16 -12.63 -12.43 -10.21
C LEU A 16 -12.91 -11.15 -9.44
N PRO A 17 -12.30 -10.01 -9.84
CA PRO A 17 -12.65 -8.70 -9.31
C PRO A 17 -14.16 -8.47 -9.36
N VAL A 18 -14.77 -8.25 -8.21
CA VAL A 18 -16.19 -7.93 -8.12
C VAL A 18 -16.38 -6.46 -8.49
N GLN A 19 -17.27 -6.22 -9.46
CA GLN A 19 -17.65 -4.85 -9.79
C GLN A 19 -18.39 -4.22 -8.60
N PRO A 20 -18.07 -2.96 -8.23
CA PRO A 20 -18.78 -2.28 -7.16
C PRO A 20 -20.26 -2.13 -7.52
N ASP A 21 -21.11 -2.05 -6.50
CA ASP A 21 -22.54 -1.79 -6.68
C ASP A 21 -22.75 -0.56 -7.59
N PRO A 22 -23.41 -0.70 -8.75
CA PRO A 22 -23.63 0.40 -9.68
C PRO A 22 -24.34 1.60 -9.05
N ALA A 23 -25.24 1.37 -8.09
CA ALA A 23 -25.94 2.45 -7.41
C ALA A 23 -25.00 3.24 -6.49
N PHE A 24 -24.12 2.54 -5.77
CA PHE A 24 -23.05 3.17 -5.00
C PHE A 24 -22.11 3.98 -5.90
N ALA A 25 -21.63 3.40 -7.00
CA ALA A 25 -20.71 4.05 -7.93
C ALA A 25 -21.33 5.32 -8.56
N ALA A 26 -22.60 5.27 -8.97
CA ALA A 26 -23.32 6.41 -9.51
C ALA A 26 -23.47 7.55 -8.50
N ARG A 27 -23.84 7.22 -7.25
CA ARG A 27 -23.95 8.21 -6.17
C ARG A 27 -22.61 8.86 -5.85
N LEU A 28 -21.52 8.08 -5.80
CA LEU A 28 -20.18 8.60 -5.57
C LEU A 28 -19.77 9.57 -6.68
N ARG A 29 -19.96 9.16 -7.95
CA ARG A 29 -19.66 10.01 -9.10
C ARG A 29 -20.44 11.32 -9.07
N ALA A 30 -21.75 11.28 -8.84
CA ALA A 30 -22.58 12.49 -8.76
C ALA A 30 -22.12 13.45 -7.64
N ARG A 31 -21.69 12.91 -6.50
CA ARG A 31 -21.16 13.72 -5.39
C ARG A 31 -19.82 14.38 -5.74
N LEU A 32 -18.93 13.67 -6.43
CA LEU A 32 -17.64 14.21 -6.88
C LEU A 32 -17.84 15.30 -7.95
N GLU A 33 -18.72 15.08 -8.92
CA GLU A 33 -19.07 16.06 -9.95
C GLU A 33 -19.71 17.31 -9.33
N SER A 34 -20.62 17.13 -8.36
CA SER A 34 -21.21 18.25 -7.61
C SER A 34 -20.15 19.08 -6.88
N ALA A 35 -19.14 18.43 -6.29
CA ALA A 35 -18.07 19.13 -5.60
C ALA A 35 -17.19 19.90 -6.59
N ALA A 36 -16.77 19.26 -7.69
CA ALA A 36 -15.99 19.88 -8.77
C ALA A 36 -16.70 21.11 -9.36
N ASN A 37 -17.98 20.97 -9.71
CA ASN A 37 -18.78 22.08 -10.25
C ASN A 37 -18.95 23.22 -9.25
N LEU A 38 -19.00 22.94 -7.94
CA LEU A 38 -19.08 23.96 -6.91
C LEU A 38 -17.77 24.77 -6.81
N PHE A 39 -16.62 24.12 -6.99
CA PHE A 39 -15.33 24.82 -7.09
C PHE A 39 -15.30 25.77 -8.30
N GLU A 40 -15.75 25.30 -9.46
CA GLU A 40 -15.77 26.11 -10.69
C GLU A 40 -16.78 27.26 -10.62
N ALA A 41 -18.00 27.00 -10.11
CA ALA A 41 -19.08 27.98 -10.10
C ALA A 41 -18.95 29.03 -8.98
N GLN A 42 -18.25 28.70 -7.88
CA GLN A 42 -18.12 29.57 -6.71
C GLN A 42 -16.66 29.70 -6.25
N PRO A 43 -15.77 30.25 -7.10
CA PRO A 43 -14.35 30.35 -6.80
C PRO A 43 -14.10 31.19 -5.53
N ASN A 44 -14.86 32.26 -5.30
CA ASN A 44 -14.68 33.12 -4.12
C ASN A 44 -15.05 32.45 -2.78
N ARG A 45 -15.80 31.35 -2.77
CA ARG A 45 -16.14 30.58 -1.55
C ARG A 45 -15.22 29.38 -1.30
N THR A 46 -14.37 29.07 -2.27
CA THR A 46 -13.43 27.95 -2.23
C THR A 46 -11.97 28.41 -2.35
N GLN A 47 -11.74 29.66 -2.73
CA GLN A 47 -10.47 30.36 -2.64
C GLN A 47 -10.09 30.65 -1.19
N GLY A 48 -8.79 30.67 -0.92
CA GLY A 48 -8.22 31.00 0.39
C GLY A 48 -7.70 29.80 1.18
N VAL A 49 -7.98 28.57 0.74
CA VAL A 49 -7.20 27.40 1.19
C VAL A 49 -5.92 27.38 0.38
N VAL A 50 -4.90 28.10 0.87
CA VAL A 50 -3.53 27.91 0.40
C VAL A 50 -3.11 26.55 0.91
N MET A 51 -3.26 25.52 0.09
CA MET A 51 -2.69 24.20 0.36
C MET A 51 -1.18 24.30 0.20
N SER A 52 -0.51 24.87 1.20
CA SER A 52 0.94 25.02 1.24
C SER A 52 1.59 23.65 0.99
N GLY A 53 2.47 23.58 0.00
CA GLY A 53 3.12 22.33 -0.42
C GLY A 53 2.40 21.54 -1.50
N THR A 54 1.21 21.94 -1.97
CA THR A 54 0.55 21.22 -3.09
C THR A 54 1.29 21.40 -4.40
N ASP A 55 1.78 22.61 -4.71
CA ASP A 55 2.61 22.82 -5.89
C ASP A 55 3.91 22.00 -5.84
N THR A 56 4.51 21.89 -4.65
CA THR A 56 5.69 21.05 -4.41
C THR A 56 5.37 19.56 -4.59
N ALA A 57 4.27 19.07 -4.00
CA ALA A 57 3.85 17.68 -4.14
C ALA A 57 3.47 17.33 -5.58
N ILE A 58 2.80 18.25 -6.30
CA ILE A 58 2.47 18.08 -7.72
C ILE A 58 3.74 18.08 -8.57
N ALA A 59 4.72 18.93 -8.26
CA ALA A 59 6.02 18.91 -8.93
C ALA A 59 6.74 17.58 -8.68
N GLU A 60 6.83 17.11 -7.43
CA GLU A 60 7.43 15.80 -7.07
C GLU A 60 6.73 14.62 -7.76
N LEU A 61 5.40 14.66 -7.92
CA LEU A 61 4.62 13.65 -8.63
C LEU A 61 4.84 13.67 -10.15
N ASN A 62 5.08 14.86 -10.72
CA ASN A 62 5.31 15.04 -12.15
C ASN A 62 6.79 14.94 -12.55
N GLU A 63 7.72 14.99 -11.59
CA GLU A 63 9.10 14.63 -11.83
C GLU A 63 9.11 13.20 -12.39
N PRO A 64 9.74 12.96 -13.56
CA PRO A 64 9.86 11.62 -14.09
C PRO A 64 10.54 10.77 -13.03
N ALA A 65 9.79 9.84 -12.41
CA ALA A 65 10.28 8.97 -11.37
C ALA A 65 11.64 8.47 -11.82
N ALA A 66 12.70 8.94 -11.15
CA ALA A 66 14.08 8.63 -11.52
C ALA A 66 14.11 7.12 -11.69
N SER A 67 14.29 6.66 -12.93
CA SER A 67 14.16 5.27 -13.39
C SER A 67 14.41 4.33 -12.21
N VAL A 68 13.36 4.01 -11.46
CA VAL A 68 13.46 3.07 -10.35
C VAL A 68 13.69 1.79 -11.10
N ALA A 69 14.96 1.38 -11.18
CA ALA A 69 15.39 0.18 -11.87
C ALA A 69 14.33 -0.86 -11.58
N SER A 70 13.57 -1.26 -12.61
CA SER A 70 12.26 -1.91 -12.47
C SER A 70 12.32 -2.86 -11.29
N ALA A 71 11.80 -2.43 -10.14
CA ALA A 71 11.79 -3.30 -8.97
C ALA A 71 11.03 -4.55 -9.43
N PRO A 72 11.53 -5.75 -9.12
CA PRO A 72 10.82 -6.97 -9.50
C PRO A 72 9.35 -6.81 -9.06
N PRO A 73 8.39 -7.23 -9.90
CA PRO A 73 6.98 -7.05 -9.59
C PRO A 73 6.70 -7.63 -8.22
N ARG A 74 6.07 -6.83 -7.35
CA ARG A 74 5.75 -7.28 -5.99
C ARG A 74 4.97 -8.58 -6.09
N SER A 75 5.34 -9.56 -5.28
CA SER A 75 4.61 -10.83 -5.22
C SER A 75 3.14 -10.55 -4.89
N ALA A 76 2.23 -11.26 -5.58
CA ALA A 76 0.79 -11.10 -5.35
C ALA A 76 0.37 -11.51 -3.92
N ALA A 77 1.20 -12.30 -3.24
CA ALA A 77 1.07 -12.64 -1.83
C ALA A 77 2.37 -12.31 -1.09
N LEU A 78 2.24 -11.69 0.10
CA LEU A 78 3.33 -11.40 1.02
C LEU A 78 3.06 -12.15 2.33
N PRO A 79 3.76 -13.27 2.62
CA PRO A 79 3.59 -13.99 3.88
C PRO A 79 3.95 -13.11 5.08
N TYR A 80 3.08 -13.07 6.08
CA TYR A 80 3.32 -12.33 7.32
C TYR A 80 3.61 -13.30 8.46
N LEU A 81 4.81 -13.21 9.04
CA LEU A 81 5.24 -14.07 10.15
C LEU A 81 5.16 -13.30 11.46
N ALA A 82 4.36 -13.80 12.41
CA ALA A 82 4.39 -13.33 13.79
C ALA A 82 5.42 -14.16 14.58
N VAL A 83 6.48 -13.50 15.04
CA VAL A 83 7.57 -14.12 15.79
C VAL A 83 7.75 -13.45 17.15
N ALA A 84 8.26 -14.19 18.13
CA ALA A 84 8.47 -13.65 19.48
C ALA A 84 9.58 -12.57 19.52
N ASN A 85 10.64 -12.75 18.72
CA ASN A 85 11.76 -11.82 18.63
C ASN A 85 12.07 -11.47 17.16
N ALA A 86 11.42 -10.42 16.65
CA ALA A 86 11.55 -10.03 15.25
C ALA A 86 12.97 -9.55 14.88
N ARG A 87 13.71 -8.94 15.80
CA ARG A 87 15.08 -8.48 15.52
C ARG A 87 16.04 -9.65 15.26
N GLU A 88 15.97 -10.66 16.11
CA GLU A 88 16.74 -11.89 15.96
C GLU A 88 16.31 -12.70 14.74
N ALA A 89 15.00 -12.82 14.50
CA ALA A 89 14.48 -13.50 13.32
C ALA A 89 14.98 -12.83 12.03
N ASN A 90 14.88 -11.50 11.93
CA ASN A 90 15.35 -10.77 10.76
C ASN A 90 16.86 -10.96 10.53
N ALA A 91 17.68 -10.87 11.58
CA ALA A 91 19.12 -11.13 11.48
C ALA A 91 19.40 -12.54 10.95
N TRP A 92 18.69 -13.55 11.46
CA TRP A 92 18.84 -14.93 11.01
C TRP A 92 18.45 -15.14 9.54
N TYR A 93 17.34 -14.55 9.08
CA TYR A 93 16.94 -14.65 7.68
C TYR A 93 17.91 -13.93 6.73
N ILE A 94 18.43 -12.77 7.14
CA ILE A 94 19.47 -12.05 6.39
C ILE A 94 20.73 -12.89 6.28
N GLU A 95 21.21 -13.45 7.40
CA GLU A 95 22.44 -14.25 7.43
C GLU A 95 22.30 -15.58 6.68
N THR A 96 21.21 -16.30 6.89
CA THR A 96 21.04 -17.68 6.41
C THR A 96 20.57 -17.74 4.97
N PHE A 97 19.65 -16.85 4.57
CA PHE A 97 19.03 -16.87 3.25
C PHE A 97 19.52 -15.73 2.35
N GLY A 98 20.42 -14.87 2.83
CA GLY A 98 20.82 -13.67 2.10
C GLY A 98 19.67 -12.69 1.91
N ALA A 99 18.69 -12.69 2.81
CA ALA A 99 17.54 -11.81 2.72
C ALA A 99 17.98 -10.34 2.77
N ALA A 100 17.29 -9.47 2.02
CA ALA A 100 17.49 -8.04 2.07
C ALA A 100 16.34 -7.35 2.82
N LEU A 101 16.67 -6.39 3.69
CA LEU A 101 15.66 -5.54 4.33
C LEU A 101 15.07 -4.59 3.29
N VAL A 102 13.74 -4.57 3.18
CA VAL A 102 13.00 -3.64 2.33
C VAL A 102 12.52 -2.49 3.20
N GLY A 103 13.11 -1.32 3.01
CA GLY A 103 12.87 -0.16 3.88
C GLY A 103 13.53 -0.31 5.26
N ASP A 104 12.96 0.36 6.26
CA ASP A 104 13.46 0.34 7.64
C ASP A 104 12.64 -0.59 8.53
N MET A 105 13.25 -1.12 9.58
CA MET A 105 12.51 -1.79 10.65
C MET A 105 11.72 -0.75 11.45
N TYR A 106 10.43 -1.00 11.62
CA TYR A 106 9.59 -0.15 12.47
C TYR A 106 9.73 -0.59 13.92
N GLU A 107 10.45 0.20 14.71
CA GLU A 107 10.62 0.00 16.15
C GLU A 107 9.53 0.76 16.92
N MET A 108 8.88 0.06 17.86
CA MET A 108 7.88 0.64 18.75
C MET A 108 8.55 1.31 19.96
N ASP A 109 7.79 2.11 20.71
CA ASP A 109 8.28 2.86 21.88
C ASP A 109 8.90 1.97 22.98
N ASP A 110 8.59 0.68 23.00
CA ASP A 110 9.14 -0.31 23.94
C ASP A 110 10.37 -1.07 23.40
N GLY A 111 10.91 -0.66 22.25
CA GLY A 111 12.10 -1.22 21.61
C GLY A 111 11.87 -2.50 20.82
N ARG A 112 10.63 -3.02 20.79
CA ARG A 112 10.27 -4.17 19.96
C ARG A 112 10.07 -3.74 18.51
N ILE A 113 10.44 -4.62 17.58
CA ILE A 113 10.14 -4.41 16.16
C ILE A 113 8.66 -4.75 15.92
N GLY A 114 7.87 -3.74 15.57
CA GLY A 114 6.46 -3.87 15.23
C GLY A 114 6.24 -4.33 13.78
N HIS A 115 7.14 -3.97 12.87
CA HIS A 115 7.10 -4.38 11.47
C HIS A 115 8.49 -4.39 10.82
N ALA A 116 8.71 -5.33 9.91
CA ALA A 116 9.85 -5.35 9.01
C ALA A 116 9.46 -6.16 7.77
N GLU A 117 10.00 -5.79 6.61
CA GLU A 117 9.81 -6.50 5.35
C GLU A 117 11.16 -7.03 4.86
N LEU A 118 11.20 -8.30 4.47
CA LEU A 118 12.37 -8.95 3.92
C LEU A 118 12.08 -9.45 2.51
N GLN A 119 13.01 -9.20 1.60
CA GLN A 119 13.04 -9.81 0.27
C GLN A 119 13.99 -11.01 0.30
N ILE A 120 13.55 -12.14 -0.22
CA ILE A 120 14.34 -13.38 -0.36
C ILE A 120 14.26 -13.86 -1.81
N GLY A 121 15.42 -14.17 -2.40
CA GLY A 121 15.57 -14.54 -3.81
C GLY A 121 15.81 -13.35 -4.73
#